data_AF-A0A6B9RTH8-F1
#
_entry.id   AF-A0A6B9RTH8-F1
#
_cell.length_a   1.000
_cell.length_b   1.000
_cell.length_c   1.000
_cell.angle_alpha   90.00
_cell.angle_beta   90.00
_cell.angle_gamma   90.00
#
_symmetry.space_group_name_H-M   'P 1'
#
loop_
_entity.id
_entity.type
_entity.pdbx_description
1 polymer ?
#
loop_
_entity_poly.entity_id
_entity_poly.type
_entity_poly.pdbx_seq_one_letter_code
_entity_poly.pdbx_strand_id
1 'polypeptide(L)'
;NGFGRIGRIVLRNAIEHGDLEVVAVNDPFIDLDYMVYMFKYDSTHGRFKGSVEVKGGKLYINNKAISVFGEKDPANIKWGEAGAEYIVESTGVFTT
;
A
#
# COMPACT_ATOMS: atom_id res chain seq x y z
N ASN A 1 5.22 4.75 1.71
CA ASN A 1 4.57 5.72 2.62
C ASN A 1 3.56 6.55 1.84
N GLY A 2 2.33 6.64 2.32
CA GLY A 2 1.19 7.27 1.63
C GLY A 2 0.45 6.30 0.70
N PHE A 3 -0.87 6.17 0.87
CA PHE A 3 -1.75 5.33 0.03
C PHE A 3 -2.66 6.16 -0.87
N GLY A 4 -2.11 7.29 -1.34
CA GLY A 4 -2.76 8.21 -2.27
C GLY A 4 -2.74 7.74 -3.73
N ARG A 5 -2.97 8.68 -4.65
CA ARG A 5 -2.98 8.41 -6.11
C ARG A 5 -1.68 7.72 -6.58
N ILE A 6 -0.53 8.27 -6.19
CA ILE A 6 0.79 7.72 -6.57
C ILE A 6 1.08 6.39 -5.86
N GLY A 7 0.85 6.30 -4.55
CA GLY A 7 1.06 5.05 -3.80
C GLY A 7 0.26 3.86 -4.36
N ARG A 8 -1.02 4.08 -4.70
CA ARG A 8 -1.87 3.02 -5.27
C ARG A 8 -1.45 2.61 -6.67
N ILE A 9 -1.04 3.53 -7.53
CA ILE A 9 -0.61 3.17 -8.89
C ILE A 9 0.75 2.46 -8.87
N VAL A 10 1.66 2.86 -7.98
CA VAL A 10 2.92 2.13 -7.75
C VAL A 10 2.65 0.70 -7.31
N LEU A 11 1.74 0.48 -6.35
CA LEU A 11 1.36 -0.87 -5.91
C LEU A 11 0.75 -1.69 -7.06
N ARG A 12 -0.15 -1.11 -7.87
CA ARG A 12 -0.73 -1.80 -9.03
C ARG A 12 0.34 -2.24 -10.02
N ASN A 13 1.25 -1.33 -10.39
CA ASN A 13 2.33 -1.62 -11.34
C ASN A 13 3.31 -2.65 -10.79
N ALA A 14 3.67 -2.58 -9.50
CA ALA A 14 4.55 -3.57 -8.87
C ALA A 14 3.95 -4.99 -8.97
N ILE A 15 2.63 -5.12 -8.77
CA ILE A 15 1.93 -6.40 -8.92
C ILE A 15 1.89 -6.87 -10.38
N GLU A 16 1.65 -5.96 -11.32
CA GLU A 16 1.54 -6.29 -12.75
C GLU A 16 2.89 -6.71 -13.37
N HIS A 17 3.97 -6.00 -13.03
CA HIS A 17 5.31 -6.32 -13.51
C HIS A 17 5.91 -7.55 -12.82
N GLY A 18 5.62 -7.74 -11.53
CA GLY A 18 6.09 -8.91 -10.77
C GLY A 18 7.57 -8.89 -10.37
N ASP A 19 8.34 -7.90 -10.81
CA ASP A 19 9.76 -7.73 -10.49
C ASP A 19 10.00 -7.19 -9.07
N LEU A 20 8.96 -6.68 -8.41
CA LEU A 20 9.02 -6.06 -7.10
C LEU A 20 7.94 -6.66 -6.18
N GLU A 21 8.26 -6.77 -4.89
CA GLU A 21 7.31 -7.16 -3.87
C GLU A 21 7.02 -5.98 -2.93
N VAL A 22 5.75 -5.58 -2.85
CA VAL A 22 5.32 -4.59 -1.85
C VAL A 22 4.94 -5.32 -0.58
N VAL A 23 5.77 -5.17 0.44
CA VAL A 23 5.61 -5.86 1.74
C VAL A 23 4.83 -5.04 2.77
N ALA A 24 4.77 -3.72 2.61
CA ALA A 24 4.09 -2.83 3.54
C ALA A 24 3.55 -1.55 2.90
N VAL A 25 2.50 -1.01 3.53
CA VAL A 25 1.90 0.31 3.25
C VAL A 25 1.73 1.05 4.57
N ASN A 26 1.88 2.38 4.56
CA ASN A 26 1.54 3.24 5.68
C ASN A 26 0.61 4.36 5.21
N ASP A 27 -0.52 4.53 5.89
CA ASP A 27 -1.36 5.73 5.76
C ASP A 27 -2.16 5.95 7.06
N PRO A 28 -1.91 7.04 7.82
CA PRO A 28 -2.58 7.27 9.11
C PRO A 28 -4.03 7.74 8.98
N PHE A 29 -4.55 7.95 7.77
CA PHE A 29 -5.88 8.51 7.54
C PHE A 29 -6.84 7.55 6.82
N ILE A 30 -6.36 6.37 6.43
CA ILE A 30 -7.13 5.41 5.63
C ILE A 30 -7.14 4.10 6.40
N ASP A 31 -8.33 3.65 6.80
CA ASP A 31 -8.47 2.33 7.41
C ASP A 31 -8.34 1.20 6.38
N LEU A 32 -8.14 -0.01 6.88
CA LEU A 32 -7.82 -1.17 6.05
C LEU A 32 -8.96 -1.57 5.10
N ASP A 33 -10.21 -1.45 5.53
CA ASP A 33 -11.38 -1.76 4.69
C ASP A 33 -11.53 -0.72 3.57
N TYR A 34 -11.24 0.55 3.88
CA TYR A 34 -11.25 1.61 2.89
C TYR A 34 -10.07 1.48 1.91
N MET A 35 -8.90 1.01 2.36
CA MET A 35 -7.80 0.66 1.44
C MET A 35 -8.22 -0.38 0.40
N VAL A 36 -8.97 -1.42 0.80
CA VAL A 36 -9.51 -2.42 -0.13
C VAL A 36 -10.41 -1.76 -1.17
N TYR A 37 -11.34 -0.91 -0.74
CA TYR A 37 -12.24 -0.19 -1.64
C TYR A 37 -11.46 0.69 -2.63
N MET A 38 -10.56 1.54 -2.14
CA MET A 38 -9.77 2.48 -2.94
C MET A 38 -8.82 1.76 -3.91
N PHE A 39 -8.31 0.59 -3.54
CA PHE A 39 -7.45 -0.19 -4.42
C PHE A 39 -8.27 -0.93 -5.48
N LYS A 40 -9.47 -1.41 -5.13
CA LYS A 40 -10.37 -2.13 -6.04
C LYS A 40 -10.95 -1.20 -7.12
N TYR A 41 -11.33 0.03 -6.77
CA TYR A 41 -11.96 0.97 -7.68
C TYR A 41 -11.10 2.21 -7.92
N ASP A 42 -10.73 2.43 -9.17
CA ASP A 42 -10.01 3.63 -9.61
C ASP A 42 -10.74 4.24 -10.82
N SER A 43 -11.03 5.54 -10.77
CA SER A 43 -11.80 6.21 -11.82
C SER A 43 -11.04 6.40 -13.12
N THR A 44 -9.71 6.43 -13.07
CA THR A 44 -8.84 6.65 -14.24
C THR A 44 -8.36 5.33 -14.82
N HIS A 45 -7.94 4.41 -13.96
CA HIS A 45 -7.34 3.13 -14.36
C HIS A 45 -8.33 1.96 -14.30
N GLY A 46 -9.58 2.22 -13.93
CA GLY A 46 -10.62 1.21 -13.83
C GLY A 46 -10.46 0.28 -12.62
N ARG A 47 -11.28 -0.77 -12.62
CA ARG A 47 -11.34 -1.76 -11.54
C ARG A 47 -10.12 -2.68 -11.57
N PHE A 48 -9.53 -2.93 -10.41
CA PHE A 48 -8.47 -3.92 -10.27
C PHE A 48 -9.01 -5.32 -10.60
N LYS A 49 -8.25 -6.07 -11.41
CA LYS A 49 -8.69 -7.37 -11.95
C LYS A 49 -8.44 -8.54 -10.99
N GLY A 50 -7.55 -8.38 -10.02
CA GLY A 50 -7.22 -9.41 -9.03
C GLY A 50 -8.11 -9.40 -7.79
N SER A 51 -7.75 -10.21 -6.80
CA SER A 51 -8.40 -10.23 -5.49
C SER A 51 -7.76 -9.20 -4.54
N VAL A 52 -8.61 -8.55 -3.75
CA VAL A 52 -8.20 -7.56 -2.74
C VAL A 52 -9.14 -7.74 -1.56
N GLU A 53 -8.60 -8.06 -0.39
CA GLU A 53 -9.38 -8.37 0.81
C GLU A 53 -8.59 -8.09 2.08
N VAL A 54 -9.30 -8.06 3.21
CA VAL A 54 -8.71 -7.96 4.54
C VAL A 54 -8.68 -9.33 5.19
N LYS A 55 -7.51 -9.76 5.67
CA LYS A 55 -7.34 -10.99 6.47
C LYS A 55 -6.34 -10.75 7.59
N GLY A 56 -6.73 -11.05 8.82
CA GLY A 56 -5.82 -10.99 9.98
C GLY A 56 -5.16 -9.62 10.20
N GLY A 57 -5.87 -8.52 9.95
CA GLY A 57 -5.34 -7.16 10.09
C GLY A 57 -4.34 -6.74 9.01
N LYS A 58 -4.24 -7.50 7.91
CA LYS A 58 -3.39 -7.20 6.76
C LYS A 58 -4.20 -7.05 5.49
N LEU A 59 -3.64 -6.30 4.54
CA LEU A 59 -4.16 -6.17 3.19
C LEU A 59 -3.67 -7.37 2.37
N TYR A 60 -4.59 -8.13 1.79
CA TYR A 60 -4.24 -9.25 0.90
C TYR A 60 -4.57 -8.89 -0.54
N ILE A 61 -3.57 -9.02 -1.41
CA ILE A 61 -3.73 -8.83 -2.86
C ILE A 61 -3.22 -10.06 -3.59
N ASN A 62 -4.08 -10.72 -4.37
CA ASN A 62 -3.76 -11.98 -5.04
C ASN A 62 -3.10 -13.02 -4.10
N ASN A 63 -3.66 -13.17 -2.88
CA ASN A 63 -3.16 -14.01 -1.79
C ASN A 63 -1.81 -13.61 -1.18
N LYS A 64 -1.19 -12.51 -1.62
CA LYS A 64 0.02 -11.96 -0.97
C LYS A 64 -0.37 -11.01 0.16
N ALA A 65 0.24 -11.18 1.32
CA ALA A 65 -0.02 -10.38 2.50
C ALA A 65 0.84 -9.10 2.50
N ILE A 66 0.22 -7.96 2.77
CA ILE A 66 0.87 -6.66 2.87
C ILE A 66 0.56 -6.10 4.27
N SER A 67 1.61 -5.78 5.01
CA SER A 67 1.48 -5.17 6.34
C SER A 67 0.98 -3.73 6.19
N VAL A 68 0.06 -3.31 7.05
CA VAL A 68 -0.48 -1.95 7.04
C VAL A 68 -0.16 -1.27 8.34
N PHE A 69 0.41 -0.07 8.22
CA PHE A 69 0.70 0.84 9.32
C PHE A 69 -0.16 2.10 9.21
N GLY A 70 -0.43 2.73 10.35
CA GLY A 70 -1.23 3.95 10.46
C GLY A 70 -0.49 5.06 11.21
N GLU A 71 0.82 5.17 11.00
CA GLU A 71 1.68 6.10 11.74
C GLU A 71 1.80 7.44 11.00
N LYS A 72 1.70 8.54 11.76
CA LYS A 72 1.89 9.90 11.24
C LYS A 72 3.37 10.28 11.17
N ASP A 73 4.14 9.86 12.16
CA ASP A 73 5.57 10.09 12.21
C ASP A 73 6.29 8.95 11.46
N PRO A 74 7.01 9.23 10.35
CA PRO A 74 7.72 8.22 9.60
C PRO A 74 8.73 7.42 10.43
N ALA A 75 9.29 8.02 11.49
CA ALA A 75 10.28 7.36 12.34
C ALA A 75 9.69 6.18 13.14
N ASN A 76 8.38 6.17 13.36
CA ASN A 76 7.69 5.10 14.09
C ASN A 76 7.29 3.93 13.19
N ILE A 77 7.41 4.06 11.87
CA ILE A 77 7.01 3.01 10.95
C ILE A 77 8.08 1.91 10.94
N LYS A 78 7.66 0.71 11.33
CA LYS A 78 8.52 -0.46 11.46
C LYS A 78 8.79 -1.15 10.11
N TRP A 79 9.37 -0.42 9.16
CA TRP A 79 9.69 -0.91 7.81
C TRP A 79 10.59 -2.15 7.83
N GLY A 80 11.58 -2.17 8.73
CA GLY A 80 12.51 -3.29 8.86
C GLY A 80 11.83 -4.60 9.30
N GLU A 81 10.82 -4.52 10.18
CA GLU A 81 10.04 -5.71 10.59
C GLU A 81 9.20 -6.27 9.43
N ALA A 82 8.83 -5.42 8.47
CA ALA A 82 8.13 -5.82 7.25
C ALA A 82 9.08 -6.31 6.14
N GLY A 83 10.41 -6.19 6.30
CA GLY A 83 11.38 -6.59 5.28
C GLY A 83 11.51 -5.61 4.11
N ALA A 84 11.14 -4.35 4.28
CA ALA A 84 11.24 -3.36 3.20
C ALA A 84 12.68 -2.85 3.02
N GLU A 85 13.22 -2.99 1.81
CA GLU A 85 14.55 -2.48 1.43
C GLU A 85 14.51 -1.04 0.89
N TYR A 86 13.43 -0.72 0.15
CA TYR A 86 13.20 0.60 -0.43
C TYR A 86 11.84 1.13 0.00
N ILE A 87 11.79 2.43 0.29
CA ILE A 87 10.56 3.12 0.67
C ILE A 87 10.20 4.10 -0.44
N VAL A 88 9.03 3.90 -1.05
CA VAL A 88 8.42 4.92 -1.91
C VAL A 88 7.72 5.94 -1.03
N GLU A 89 8.29 7.14 -0.92
CA GLU A 89 7.68 8.27 -0.23
C GLU A 89 6.72 9.00 -1.18
N SER A 90 5.42 8.87 -0.93
CA SER A 90 4.36 9.41 -1.79
C SER A 90 3.28 10.17 -1.02
N THR A 91 3.56 10.55 0.23
CA THR A 91 2.70 11.43 1.03
C THR A 91 2.69 12.87 0.50
N GLY A 92 3.79 13.30 -0.13
CA GLY A 92 3.99 14.68 -0.57
C GLY A 92 4.37 15.66 0.55
N VAL A 93 4.56 15.19 1.79
CA VAL A 93 4.93 16.02 2.95
C VAL A 93 6.42 15.92 3.27
N PHE A 94 7.04 14.76 3.03
CA PHE A 94 8.45 14.50 3.30
C PHE A 94 9.25 14.53 1.99
N THR A 95 9.60 15.73 1.52
CA THR A 95 10.28 15.94 0.22
C THR A 95 11.72 16.47 0.34
N THR A 96 12.27 16.46 1.56
CA THR A 96 13.62 16.93 1.90
C THR A 96 14.27 16.04 2.95
#